data_AF-A0A6F8SZR6-F1
#
_entry.id   AF-A0A6F8SZR6-F1
#
_cell.length_a   1.000
_cell.length_b   1.000
_cell.length_c   1.000
_cell.angle_alpha   90.00
_cell.angle_beta   90.00
_cell.angle_gamma   90.00
#
_symmetry.space_group_name_H-M   'P 1'
#
loop_
_entity.id
_entity.type
_entity.pdbx_description
1 polymer ?
#
loop_
_entity_poly.entity_id
_entity_poly.type
_entity_poly.pdbx_seq_one_letter_code
_entity_poly.pdbx_strand_id
1 'polypeptide(L)'
;MADEKGLYLLVNPNGSKLWKFKYRFSGVEKKLSFGAFSDVSLAAAREARDEARRQLTNTIDPGILKNSIKRSKKIADENSFEAVAREWHAKFTPKWSKSHGERILIRLEQNIAD
;
A
#
# COMPACT_ATOMS: atom_id res chain seq x y z
N MET A 1 -23.16 14.06 -8.53
CA MET A 1 -22.25 15.22 -8.51
C MET A 1 -20.86 14.70 -8.84
N ALA A 2 -20.45 14.80 -10.10
CA ALA A 2 -19.11 14.41 -10.53
C ALA A 2 -18.18 15.60 -10.29
N ASP A 3 -17.05 15.38 -9.63
CA ASP A 3 -16.02 16.41 -9.58
C ASP A 3 -15.39 16.51 -10.97
N GLU A 4 -14.97 17.72 -11.33
CA GLU A 4 -14.36 18.00 -12.62
C GLU A 4 -13.12 17.10 -12.86
N LYS A 5 -12.78 16.86 -14.13
CA LYS A 5 -11.51 16.21 -14.55
C LYS A 5 -11.41 14.71 -14.23
N GLY A 6 -12.53 14.01 -14.13
CA GLY A 6 -12.56 12.53 -14.02
C GLY A 6 -12.51 12.00 -12.59
N LEU A 7 -12.46 12.87 -11.57
CA LEU A 7 -12.63 12.49 -10.16
C LEU A 7 -14.12 12.38 -9.85
N TYR A 8 -14.53 11.32 -9.17
CA TYR A 8 -15.92 11.13 -8.77
C TYR A 8 -16.01 10.32 -7.49
N LEU A 9 -17.15 10.45 -6.82
CA LEU A 9 -17.47 9.66 -5.66
C LEU A 9 -18.28 8.43 -6.09
N LEU A 10 -17.74 7.24 -5.86
CA LEU A 10 -18.44 5.98 -6.02
C LEU A 10 -19.17 5.65 -4.72
N VAL A 11 -20.50 5.62 -4.75
CA VAL A 11 -21.33 5.17 -3.65
C VAL A 11 -21.69 3.71 -3.88
N ASN A 12 -21.27 2.83 -2.99
CA ASN A 12 -21.59 1.41 -3.05
C ASN A 12 -22.99 1.15 -2.45
N PRO A 13 -23.66 0.03 -2.78
CA PRO A 13 -24.98 -0.31 -2.23
C PRO A 13 -25.02 -0.41 -0.70
N ASN A 14 -23.89 -0.74 -0.07
CA ASN A 14 -23.73 -0.79 1.39
C ASN A 14 -23.52 0.60 2.04
N GLY A 15 -23.65 1.69 1.29
CA GLY A 15 -23.48 3.06 1.77
C GLY A 15 -22.03 3.55 1.86
N SER A 16 -21.03 2.68 1.66
CA SER A 16 -19.63 3.12 1.63
C SER A 16 -19.36 4.01 0.41
N LYS A 17 -18.53 5.02 0.59
CA LYS A 17 -18.22 6.04 -0.43
C LYS A 17 -16.72 6.03 -0.71
N LEU A 18 -16.33 5.94 -1.97
CA LEU A 18 -14.94 5.84 -2.41
C LEU A 18 -14.62 6.95 -3.42
N TRP A 19 -13.49 7.63 -3.23
CA TRP A 19 -12.94 8.51 -4.26
C TRP A 19 -12.34 7.66 -5.39
N LYS A 20 -12.85 7.87 -6.60
CA LYS A 20 -12.40 7.22 -7.82
C LYS A 20 -11.98 8.26 -8.85
N PHE A 21 -10.93 7.95 -9.59
CA PHE A 21 -10.45 8.76 -10.70
C PHE A 21 -10.44 7.93 -11.97
N LYS A 22 -11.22 8.36 -12.96
CA LYS A 22 -11.33 7.76 -14.29
C LYS A 22 -10.35 8.46 -15.23
N TYR A 23 -9.50 7.69 -15.91
CA TYR A 23 -8.50 8.21 -16.83
C TYR A 23 -8.31 7.27 -18.03
N ARG A 24 -7.54 7.71 -19.03
CA ARG A 24 -7.07 6.87 -20.12
C ARG A 24 -5.55 6.88 -20.16
N PHE A 25 -4.97 5.72 -20.44
CA PHE A 25 -3.54 5.56 -20.64
C PHE A 25 -3.33 4.58 -21.80
N SER A 26 -2.54 4.96 -22.79
CA SER A 26 -2.31 4.17 -24.01
C SER A 26 -3.61 3.69 -24.69
N GLY A 27 -4.60 4.58 -24.81
CA GLY A 27 -5.89 4.27 -25.43
C GLY A 27 -6.87 3.47 -24.56
N VAL A 28 -6.43 2.93 -23.42
CA VAL A 28 -7.25 2.10 -22.53
C VAL A 28 -7.82 2.93 -21.39
N GLU A 29 -9.12 2.78 -21.14
CA GLU A 29 -9.79 3.36 -19.97
C GLU A 29 -9.41 2.62 -18.69
N LYS A 30 -8.99 3.37 -17.67
CA LYS A 30 -8.56 2.86 -16.37
C LYS A 30 -9.19 3.67 -15.24
N LYS A 31 -9.21 3.08 -14.04
CA LYS A 31 -9.75 3.68 -12.82
C LYS A 31 -8.76 3.54 -11.67
N LEU A 32 -8.53 4.64 -10.96
CA LEU A 32 -7.69 4.70 -9.77
C LEU A 32 -8.56 5.00 -8.54
N SER A 33 -8.23 4.41 -7.40
CA SER A 33 -8.92 4.67 -6.13
C SER A 33 -8.03 5.53 -5.23
N PHE A 34 -8.57 6.61 -4.65
CA PHE A 34 -7.83 7.46 -3.71
C PHE A 34 -8.12 7.15 -2.24
N GLY A 35 -9.24 6.51 -1.93
CA GLY A 35 -9.56 6.06 -0.58
C GLY A 35 -11.05 6.15 -0.29
N ALA A 36 -11.43 5.87 0.95
CA ALA A 36 -12.79 6.10 1.43
C ALA A 36 -13.01 7.59 1.68
N PHE A 37 -14.23 8.05 1.44
CA PHE A 37 -14.65 9.42 1.71
C PHE A 37 -14.55 9.81 3.18
N SER A 38 -14.73 8.84 4.09
CA SER A 38 -14.56 9.04 5.53
C SER A 38 -13.14 9.42 5.91
N ASP A 39 -12.16 8.93 5.16
CA ASP A 39 -10.74 9.01 5.52
C ASP A 39 -10.00 10.07 4.69
N VAL A 40 -10.53 10.39 3.51
CA VAL A 40 -9.91 11.30 2.54
C VAL A 40 -10.85 12.45 2.25
N SER A 41 -10.41 13.66 2.56
CA SER A 41 -11.14 14.89 2.25
C SER A 41 -11.23 15.13 0.74
N LEU A 42 -12.22 15.92 0.30
CA LEU A 42 -12.33 16.30 -1.11
C LEU A 42 -11.09 17.05 -1.60
N ALA A 43 -10.48 17.90 -0.76
CA ALA A 43 -9.25 18.62 -1.10
C ALA A 43 -8.10 17.65 -1.37
N ALA A 44 -7.87 16.68 -0.48
CA ALA A 44 -6.85 15.65 -0.66
C ALA A 44 -7.13 14.78 -1.91
N ALA A 45 -8.40 14.45 -2.19
CA ALA A 45 -8.77 13.72 -3.39
C ALA A 45 -8.49 14.51 -4.68
N ARG A 46 -8.64 15.84 -4.66
CA ARG A 46 -8.31 16.73 -5.79
C ARG A 46 -6.80 16.85 -5.99
N GLU A 47 -6.02 16.95 -4.92
CA GLU A 47 -4.55 16.94 -4.99
C GLU A 47 -4.04 15.63 -5.59
N ALA A 48 -4.54 14.49 -5.11
CA ALA A 48 -4.19 13.17 -5.63
C ALA A 48 -4.58 13.00 -7.12
N ARG A 49 -5.71 13.58 -7.54
CA ARG A 49 -6.11 13.65 -8.96
C ARG A 49 -5.09 14.45 -9.77
N ASP A 50 -4.68 15.61 -9.29
CA ASP A 50 -3.78 16.49 -10.02
C ASP A 50 -2.36 15.89 -10.12
N GLU A 51 -1.90 15.19 -9.09
CA GLU A 51 -0.68 14.40 -9.14
C GLU A 51 -0.77 13.25 -10.15
N ALA A 52 -1.86 12.47 -10.13
CA ALA A 52 -2.08 11.40 -11.10
C ALA A 52 -2.13 11.94 -12.54
N ARG A 53 -2.69 13.13 -12.75
CA ARG A 53 -2.67 13.80 -14.07
C ARG A 53 -1.26 14.22 -14.49
N ARG A 54 -0.43 14.73 -13.58
CA ARG A 54 0.98 15.03 -13.87
C ARG A 54 1.74 13.77 -14.29
N GLN A 55 1.49 12.65 -13.61
CA GLN A 55 2.08 11.35 -13.99
C GLN A 55 1.67 10.94 -15.41
N LEU A 56 0.38 11.09 -15.77
CA LEU A 56 -0.09 10.83 -17.13
C LEU A 56 0.58 11.72 -18.18
N THR A 57 0.79 13.01 -17.89
CA THR A 57 1.54 13.93 -18.77
C THR A 57 2.98 13.46 -18.99
N ASN A 58 3.59 12.86 -17.97
CA ASN A 58 4.92 12.26 -18.06
C ASN A 58 4.93 10.84 -18.64
N THR A 59 3.81 10.38 -19.24
CA THR A 59 3.66 9.02 -19.80
C THR A 59 3.85 7.92 -18.74
N ILE A 60 3.57 8.21 -17.48
CA ILE A 60 3.59 7.26 -16.37
C ILE A 60 2.15 6.83 -16.06
N ASP A 61 1.88 5.53 -16.00
CA ASP A 61 0.59 5.02 -15.54
C ASP A 61 0.49 5.12 -14.00
N PRO A 62 -0.39 6.00 -13.46
CA PRO A 62 -0.49 6.22 -12.02
C PRO A 62 -0.96 4.98 -11.25
N GLY A 63 -1.73 4.09 -11.90
CA GLY A 63 -2.17 2.83 -11.30
C GLY A 63 -1.01 1.84 -11.13
N ILE A 64 -0.12 1.76 -12.11
CA ILE A 64 1.08 0.91 -12.05
C ILE A 64 2.05 1.45 -11.00
N LEU A 65 2.29 2.77 -10.99
CA LEU A 65 3.16 3.41 -10.00
C LEU A 65 2.68 3.12 -8.57
N LYS A 66 1.38 3.33 -8.30
CA LYS A 66 0.79 3.04 -6.99
C LYS A 66 0.95 1.58 -6.57
N ASN A 67 0.74 0.64 -7.49
CA ASN A 67 0.90 -0.79 -7.21
C ASN A 67 2.36 -1.17 -6.99
N SER A 68 3.29 -0.57 -7.75
CA SER A 68 4.73 -0.77 -7.58
C SER A 68 5.18 -0.33 -6.18
N ILE A 69 4.79 0.87 -5.74
CA ILE A 69 5.12 1.40 -4.40
C ILE A 69 4.52 0.52 -3.30
N LYS A 70 3.27 0.06 -3.46
CA LYS A 70 2.66 -0.86 -2.49
C LYS A 70 3.42 -2.18 -2.41
N ARG A 71 3.83 -2.73 -3.56
CA ARG A 71 4.58 -3.97 -3.64
C ARG A 71 5.98 -3.81 -3.05
N SER A 72 6.68 -2.72 -3.33
CA SER A 72 8.01 -2.48 -2.77
C SER A 72 7.97 -2.33 -1.26
N LYS A 73 6.98 -1.61 -0.71
CA LYS A 73 6.75 -1.55 0.74
C LYS A 73 6.51 -2.93 1.34
N LYS A 74 5.59 -3.71 0.75
CA LYS A 74 5.31 -5.07 1.21
C LYS A 74 6.56 -5.96 1.17
N ILE A 75 7.35 -5.89 0.10
CA ILE A 75 8.62 -6.63 -0.02
C ILE A 75 9.62 -6.16 1.05
N ALA A 76 9.72 -4.85 1.31
CA ALA A 76 10.60 -4.34 2.35
C ALA A 76 10.16 -4.82 3.75
N ASP A 77 8.85 -4.86 4.01
CA ASP A 77 8.30 -5.38 5.26
C ASP A 77 8.56 -6.88 5.41
N GLU A 78 8.35 -7.68 4.34
CA GLU A 78 8.60 -9.12 4.31
C GLU A 78 10.09 -9.48 4.40
N ASN A 79 10.98 -8.64 3.85
CA ASN A 79 12.43 -8.81 3.93
C ASN A 79 13.06 -8.02 5.08
N SER A 80 12.25 -7.49 5.99
CA SER A 80 12.76 -6.83 7.19
C SER A 80 13.53 -7.82 8.06
N PHE A 81 14.52 -7.32 8.80
CA PHE A 81 15.30 -8.15 9.73
C PHE A 81 14.37 -8.89 10.69
N GLU A 82 13.34 -8.22 11.22
CA GLU A 82 12.32 -8.83 12.07
C GLU A 82 11.62 -10.02 11.38
N ALA A 83 11.10 -9.83 10.17
CA ALA A 83 10.38 -10.87 9.45
C ALA A 83 11.26 -12.10 9.20
N VAL A 84 12.49 -11.88 8.71
CA VAL A 84 13.45 -12.95 8.46
C VAL A 84 13.91 -13.63 9.75
N ALA A 85 14.16 -12.86 10.81
CA ALA A 85 14.58 -13.38 12.11
C ALA A 85 13.49 -14.25 12.76
N ARG A 86 12.22 -13.84 12.68
CA ARG A 86 11.08 -14.63 13.17
C ARG A 86 10.86 -15.90 12.37
N GLU A 87 10.95 -15.84 11.04
CA GLU A 87 10.85 -17.03 10.18
C GLU A 87 11.97 -18.04 10.48
N TRP A 88 13.21 -17.54 10.56
CA TRP A 88 14.36 -18.35 10.92
C TRP A 88 14.20 -18.97 12.31
N HIS A 89 13.83 -18.17 13.32
CA HIS A 89 13.61 -18.66 14.67
C HIS A 89 12.55 -19.78 14.73
N ALA A 90 11.42 -19.62 14.05
CA ALA A 90 10.36 -20.62 13.99
C ALA A 90 10.84 -21.94 13.35
N LYS A 91 11.66 -21.86 12.30
CA LYS A 91 12.23 -23.02 11.60
C LYS A 91 13.21 -23.82 12.47
N PHE A 92 13.97 -23.15 13.34
CA PHE A 92 15.01 -23.78 14.15
C PHE A 92 14.58 -24.12 15.58
N THR A 93 13.53 -23.48 16.10
CA THR A 93 12.96 -23.77 17.43
C THR A 93 12.68 -25.25 17.69
N PRO A 94 12.14 -26.05 16.74
CA PRO A 94 11.92 -27.48 16.95
C PRO A 94 13.20 -28.29 17.20
N LYS A 95 14.38 -27.77 16.83
CA LYS A 95 15.69 -28.42 17.02
C LYS A 95 16.38 -27.98 18.31
N TRP A 96 15.81 -27.00 19.02
CA TRP A 96 16.41 -26.39 20.21
C TRP A 96 15.61 -26.73 21.46
N SER A 97 16.28 -26.69 22.61
CA SER A 97 15.56 -26.66 23.89
C SER A 97 14.77 -25.37 24.00
N LYS A 98 13.62 -25.41 24.70
CA LYS A 98 12.72 -24.27 24.87
C LYS A 98 13.44 -23.00 25.35
N SER A 99 14.30 -23.15 26.37
CA SER A 99 15.12 -22.06 26.92
C SER A 99 16.13 -21.48 25.91
N HIS A 100 16.73 -22.32 25.06
CA HIS A 100 17.65 -21.84 24.03
C HIS A 100 16.91 -21.06 22.96
N GLY A 101 15.75 -21.55 22.50
CA GLY A 101 14.89 -20.84 21.57
C GLY A 101 14.44 -19.48 22.11
N GLU A 102 13.92 -19.42 23.33
CA GLU A 102 13.50 -18.16 23.96
C GLU A 102 14.65 -17.16 24.08
N ARG A 103 15.85 -17.61 24.49
CA ARG A 103 17.03 -16.73 24.61
C ARG A 103 17.50 -16.18 23.27
N ILE A 104 17.39 -16.96 22.19
CA ILE A 104 17.72 -16.50 20.83
C ILE A 104 16.68 -15.49 20.34
N LEU A 105 15.39 -15.69 20.62
CA LEU A 105 14.34 -14.75 20.23
C LEU A 105 14.54 -13.37 20.87
N ILE A 106 14.80 -13.32 22.19
CA ILE A 106 15.05 -12.06 22.92
C ILE A 106 16.22 -11.29 22.30
N ARG A 107 17.28 -11.98 21.87
CA ARG A 107 18.45 -11.35 21.22
C ARG A 107 18.13 -10.84 19.82
N LEU A 108 17.31 -11.56 19.07
CA LEU A 108 16.84 -11.10 17.75
C LEU A 108 15.96 -9.85 17.91
N GLU A 109 15.08 -9.82 18.90
CA GLU A 109 14.20 -8.68 19.17
C GLU A 109 14.96 -7.40 19.58
N GLN A 110 16.11 -7.54 20.26
CA GLN A 110 17.00 -6.41 20.57
C GLN A 110 17.59 -5.72 19.33
N ASN A 111 17.57 -6.37 18.16
CA ASN A 111 18.08 -5.82 16.90
C ASN A 111 16.98 -5.26 15.99
N ILE A 112 15.72 -5.17 16.46
CA ILE A 112 14.58 -4.64 15.69
C ILE A 112 14.47 -3.11 15.81
N ALA A 113 15.19 -2.48 16.75
CA ALA A 113 15.18 -1.04 16.97
C ALA A 113 16.57 -0.41 16.82
N ASP A 114 16.95 -0.12 15.58
CA ASP A 114 17.90 0.93 15.18
C ASP A 114 17.45 1.51 13.82
#